data_AF-A0A955TPX5-F1
#
_entry.id   AF-A0A955TPX5-F1
#
_cell.length_a   1.000
_cell.length_b   1.000
_cell.length_c   1.000
_cell.angle_alpha   90.00
_cell.angle_beta   90.00
_cell.angle_gamma   90.00
#
_symmetry.space_group_name_H-M   'P 1'
#
loop_
_entity.id
_entity.type
_entity.pdbx_description
1 polymer ?
#
loop_
_entity_poly.entity_id
_entity_poly.type
_entity_poly.pdbx_seq_one_letter_code
_entity_poly.pdbx_strand_id
1 'polypeptide(L)' 'LRTLIEAHLKYTDSAKASRILDAWDVFLPKFVKVMPVDYKRVLQERKAALAKAHAQRGKEVASRG' A
#
# COMPACT_ATOMS: atom_id res chain seq x y z
N LEU A 1 2.62 1.95 -7.17
CA LEU A 1 3.17 3.18 -7.81
C LEU A 1 3.24 3.01 -9.32
N ARG A 2 4.06 2.08 -9.84
CA ARG A 2 4.22 1.82 -11.28
C ARG A 2 2.90 1.69 -12.04
N THR A 3 1.97 0.85 -11.57
CA THR A 3 0.64 0.67 -12.17
C THR A 3 -0.17 1.96 -12.32
N LEU A 4 -0.05 2.90 -11.37
CA LEU A 4 -0.75 4.18 -11.46
C LEU A 4 -0.13 5.08 -12.54
N ILE A 5 1.20 5.01 -12.70
CA ILE A 5 1.92 5.77 -13.73
C ILE A 5 1.64 5.17 -15.11
N GLU A 6 1.58 3.83 -15.23
CA GLU A 6 1.17 3.12 -16.45
C GLU A 6 -0.27 3.47 -16.86
N ALA A 7 -1.20 3.47 -15.89
CA ALA A 7 -2.57 3.92 -16.13
C ALA A 7 -2.60 5.39 -16.56
N HIS A 8 -1.85 6.27 -15.88
CA HIS A 8 -1.76 7.68 -16.26
C HIS A 8 -1.24 7.85 -17.69
N LEU A 9 -0.19 7.14 -18.09
CA LEU A 9 0.31 7.13 -19.47
C LEU A 9 -0.80 6.70 -20.43
N LYS A 10 -1.45 5.56 -20.17
CA LYS A 10 -2.50 5.00 -21.01
C LYS A 10 -3.67 5.96 -21.26
N TYR A 11 -4.05 6.74 -20.25
CA TYR A 11 -5.23 7.62 -20.35
C TYR A 11 -4.92 9.05 -20.76
N THR A 12 -3.65 9.46 -20.79
CA THR A 12 -3.29 10.86 -21.03
C THR A 12 -2.15 11.08 -22.02
N ASP A 13 -1.52 10.02 -22.52
CA ASP A 13 -0.34 10.07 -23.40
C ASP A 13 0.79 10.96 -22.85
N SER A 14 0.92 11.00 -21.53
CA SER A 14 1.89 11.85 -20.83
C SER A 14 3.32 11.46 -21.18
N ALA A 15 4.00 12.31 -21.96
CA ALA A 15 5.42 12.15 -22.29
C ALA A 15 6.31 12.08 -21.03
N LYS A 16 5.89 12.71 -19.93
CA LYS A 16 6.58 12.59 -18.64
C LYS A 16 6.42 11.19 -18.04
N ALA A 17 5.22 10.62 -18.11
CA ALA A 17 4.95 9.27 -17.62
C ALA A 17 5.74 8.23 -18.41
N SER A 18 5.79 8.35 -19.75
CA SER A 18 6.63 7.49 -20.60
C SER A 18 8.10 7.56 -20.17
N ARG A 19 8.71 8.76 -20.08
CA ARG A 19 10.10 8.90 -19.63
C ARG A 19 10.38 8.28 -18.26
N ILE A 20 9.43 8.39 -17.32
CA ILE A 20 9.57 7.79 -15.99
C ILE A 20 9.55 6.25 -16.07
N LEU A 21 8.69 5.68 -16.90
CA LEU A 21 8.59 4.23 -17.08
C LEU A 21 9.78 3.65 -17.85
N ASP A 22 10.30 4.38 -18.85
CA ASP A 22 11.44 3.97 -19.66
C ASP A 22 12.75 3.93 -18.85
N ALA A 23 12.91 4.85 -17.89
CA ALA A 23 14.08 4.92 -17.00
C ALA A 23 13.70 4.65 -15.54
N TRP A 24 12.89 3.62 -15.31
CA TRP A 24 12.27 3.34 -14.00
C TRP A 24 13.26 3.32 -12.84
N ASP A 25 14.39 2.62 -12.97
CA ASP A 25 15.37 2.47 -11.89
C ASP A 25 16.06 3.79 -11.51
N VAL A 26 16.12 4.75 -12.45
CA VAL A 26 16.67 6.09 -12.22
C VAL A 26 15.67 6.99 -11.49
N PHE A 27 14.39 6.85 -11.79
CA PHE A 27 13.35 7.70 -11.22
C PHE A 27 12.76 7.15 -9.92
N LEU A 28 12.69 5.83 -9.74
CA LEU A 28 12.16 5.19 -8.55
C LEU A 28 12.71 5.75 -7.22
N PRO A 29 14.03 5.91 -7.02
CA PRO A 29 14.56 6.41 -5.75
C PRO A 29 14.20 7.88 -5.47
N LYS A 30 13.72 8.63 -6.48
CA LYS A 30 13.32 10.03 -6.34
C LYS A 30 11.88 10.19 -5.83
N PHE A 31 11.09 9.11 -5.80
CA PHE A 31 9.72 9.16 -5.27
C PHE A 31 9.71 9.07 -3.75
N VAL A 32 9.11 10.07 -3.10
CA VAL A 32 8.92 10.08 -1.65
C VAL A 32 7.57 9.48 -1.30
N LYS A 33 7.59 8.42 -0.48
CA LYS A 33 6.37 7.88 0.13
C LYS A 33 6.01 8.73 1.33
N VAL A 34 5.02 9.60 1.17
CA VAL A 34 4.45 10.38 2.27
C VAL A 34 3.39 9.54 2.99
N MET A 35 3.51 9.45 4.31
CA MET A 35 2.48 8.87 5.17
C MET A 35 2.19 9.79 6.35
N PRO A 36 0.99 10.39 6.45
CA PRO A 36 0.62 11.20 7.59
C PRO A 36 0.66 10.39 8.89
N VAL A 37 1.11 11.03 9.98
CA VAL A 37 1.29 10.38 11.29
C VAL A 37 -0.03 9.80 11.80
N ASP A 38 -1.09 10.58 11.76
CA ASP A 38 -2.41 10.12 12.21
C ASP A 38 -2.96 8.99 11.37
N TYR A 39 -2.76 9.05 10.05
CA TYR A 39 -3.18 7.97 9.17
C TYR A 39 -2.43 6.67 9.47
N LYS A 40 -1.12 6.75 9.72
CA LYS A 40 -0.31 5.62 10.16
C LYS A 40 -0.84 5.01 11.47
N ARG A 41 -1.23 5.83 12.44
CA ARG A 41 -1.83 5.39 13.71
C ARG A 41 -3.12 4.61 13.48
N VAL A 42 -4.05 5.17 12.71
CA VAL A 42 -5.32 4.50 12.37
C VAL A 42 -5.08 3.16 11.69
N LEU A 43 -4.12 3.06 10.77
CA LEU A 43 -3.76 1.80 10.13
C LEU A 43 -3.21 0.77 11.12
N GLN A 44 -2.39 1.19 12.08
CA GLN A 44 -1.84 0.31 13.11
C GLN A 44 -2.93 -0.21 14.06
N GLU A 45 -3.84 0.67 14.49
CA GLU A 45 -4.98 0.30 15.34
C GLU A 45 -5.88 -0.73 14.66
N ARG A 46 -6.21 -0.51 13.37
CA ARG A 46 -6.98 -1.47 12.57
C ARG A 46 -6.26 -2.81 12.47
N LYS A 47 -4.95 -2.82 12.22
CA LYS A 47 -4.15 -4.05 12.15
C LYS A 47 -4.15 -4.80 13.50
N ALA A 48 -4.00 -4.08 14.61
CA ALA A 48 -4.02 -4.66 15.95
C ALA A 48 -5.40 -5.21 16.31
N ALA A 49 -6.49 -4.52 15.94
CA ALA A 49 -7.85 -5.00 16.15
C ALA A 49 -8.13 -6.30 15.37
N LEU A 50 -7.72 -6.35 14.10
CA LEU A 50 -7.83 -7.56 13.28
C LEU A 50 -7.04 -8.73 13.90
N ALA A 51 -5.79 -8.50 14.31
CA ALA A 51 -4.98 -9.53 14.94
C ALA A 51 -5.61 -10.08 16.24
N LYS A 52 -6.19 -9.20 17.07
CA LYS A 52 -6.92 -9.59 18.29
C LYS A 52 -8.16 -10.43 17.97
N ALA A 53 -8.95 -10.01 16.99
CA ALA A 53 -10.13 -10.76 16.53
C ALA A 53 -9.76 -12.16 16.03
N HIS A 54 -8.69 -12.28 15.24
CA HIS A 54 -8.17 -13.57 14.78
C HIS A 54 -7.71 -14.46 15.95
N ALA A 55 -7.01 -13.90 16.94
CA ALA A 55 -6.55 -14.66 18.11
C ALA A 55 -7.72 -15.13 19.00
N GLN A 56 -8.75 -14.30 19.18
CA GLN A 56 -9.95 -14.65 19.96
C GLN A 56 -10.74 -15.77 19.28
N ARG A 57 -10.89 -15.71 17.96
CA ARG A 57 -11.54 -16.78 17.18
C ARG A 57 -10.78 -18.11 17.27
N GLY A 58 -9.45 -18.10 17.25
CA GLY A 58 -8.64 -19.31 17.41
C GLY A 58 -8.80 -19.96 18.80
N LYS A 59 -8.89 -19.14 19.85
CA LYS A 59 -9.11 -19.63 21.23
C LYS A 59 -10.50 -20.22 21.44
N GLU A 60 -11.53 -19.61 20.84
CA GLU A 60 -12.90 -20.11 20.94
C GLU A 60 -13.10 -21.45 20.22
N VAL A 61 -12.43 -21.65 19.08
CA VAL A 61 -12.46 -22.92 18.34
C VAL A 61 -11.72 -24.03 19.10
N ALA A 62 -10.57 -23.72 19.71
CA ALA A 62 -9.79 -24.70 20.49
C ALA A 62 -10.47 -25.11 21.81
N SER A 63 -11.36 -24.27 22.36
CA SER A 63 -12.12 -24.58 23.59
C SER A 63 -13.37 -25.42 23.34
N ARG A 64 -13.78 -25.62 22.08
CA ARG A 64 -15.00 -26.35 21.69
C ARG A 64 -14.74 -27.74 21.09
N GLY A 65 -13.47 -28.17 20.99
CA GLY A 65 -13.07 -29.51 20.57
C GLY A 65 -12.49 -30.29 21.74
#